data_AF-A0A0U3P222-F1
#
_entry.id   AF-A0A0U3P222-F1
#
_cell.length_a   1.000
_cell.length_b   1.000
_cell.length_c   1.000
_cell.angle_alpha   90.00
_cell.angle_beta   90.00
_cell.angle_gamma   90.00
#
_symmetry.space_group_name_H-M   'P 1'
#
loop_
_entity.id
_entity.type
_entity.pdbx_description
1 polymer ?
#
loop_
_entity_poly.entity_id
_entity_poly.type
_entity_poly.pdbx_seq_one_letter_code
_entity_poly.pdbx_strand_id
1 'polypeptide(L)'
;MTRYEKMGKREAAAALQEFLDERPRALEALTEFLSERGGEAVTLDESVDSLVPLWRWVKSVLTEQEAGATLPESDAPSWLRYGIGTEPTLSPESVAIVDAVISYLCRVVERGAPRARWRVGHHRIKSYMWQNHPVLASDGEEVALAQMVPGTARGQVSGSVPSADDKLARTAAALIEALNGGNEDMVAEDEPIVEVEDLADDELRGRELEVSLREDIVHEHNRVVGRMIKALKQEDGITRVIREDHEVLLVATTDWSTDRLHEWVAGYLEENVRD
;
A
#
# COMPACT_ATOMS: atom_id res chain seq x y z
N MET A 1 -10.72 11.56 -16.07
CA MET A 1 -9.79 10.42 -16.19
C MET A 1 -10.04 9.45 -15.03
N THR A 2 -9.85 8.14 -15.21
CA THR A 2 -10.15 7.12 -14.17
C THR A 2 -8.99 7.02 -13.18
N ARG A 3 -9.26 7.09 -11.86
CA ARG A 3 -8.26 6.89 -10.79
C ARG A 3 -7.97 5.40 -10.61
N TYR A 4 -6.80 5.03 -10.07
CA TYR A 4 -6.43 3.62 -9.86
C TYR A 4 -7.54 2.81 -9.17
N GLU A 5 -8.15 3.36 -8.11
CA GLU A 5 -9.24 2.70 -7.34
C GLU A 5 -10.46 2.29 -8.20
N LYS A 6 -10.68 2.93 -9.36
CA LYS A 6 -11.83 2.71 -10.26
C LYS A 6 -11.46 2.03 -11.57
N MET A 7 -10.17 1.77 -11.80
CA MET A 7 -9.72 1.17 -13.07
C MET A 7 -10.18 -0.28 -13.19
N GLY A 8 -10.70 -0.63 -14.37
CA GLY A 8 -10.83 -2.02 -14.76
C GLY A 8 -9.47 -2.62 -15.15
N LYS A 9 -9.41 -3.96 -15.24
CA LYS A 9 -8.17 -4.71 -15.56
C LYS A 9 -7.40 -4.18 -16.78
N ARG A 10 -8.10 -3.79 -17.85
CA ARG A 10 -7.47 -3.26 -19.08
C ARG A 10 -6.88 -1.86 -18.87
N GLU A 11 -7.58 -1.00 -18.13
CA GLU A 11 -7.11 0.35 -17.83
C GLU A 11 -5.89 0.29 -16.91
N ALA A 12 -5.93 -0.56 -15.87
CA ALA A 12 -4.81 -0.74 -14.96
C ALA A 12 -3.55 -1.29 -15.66
N ALA A 13 -3.73 -2.23 -16.60
CA ALA A 13 -2.62 -2.73 -17.41
C ALA A 13 -2.04 -1.66 -18.34
N ALA A 14 -2.88 -0.80 -18.92
CA ALA A 14 -2.42 0.33 -19.72
C ALA A 14 -1.68 1.37 -18.86
N ALA A 15 -2.19 1.67 -17.67
CA ALA A 15 -1.55 2.59 -16.74
C ALA A 15 -0.19 2.07 -16.23
N LEU A 16 -0.06 0.75 -16.01
CA LEU A 16 1.24 0.12 -15.72
C LEU A 16 2.21 0.32 -16.89
N GLN A 17 1.79 0.02 -18.12
CA GLN A 17 2.66 0.17 -19.28
C GLN A 17 3.11 1.62 -19.45
N GLU A 18 2.19 2.58 -19.32
CA GLU A 18 2.51 4.00 -19.39
C GLU A 18 3.49 4.43 -18.29
N PHE A 19 3.26 3.98 -17.05
CA PHE A 19 4.19 4.23 -15.96
C PHE A 19 5.61 3.72 -16.29
N LEU A 20 5.73 2.51 -16.84
CA LEU A 20 7.02 1.94 -17.22
C LEU A 20 7.68 2.69 -18.38
N ASP A 21 6.89 3.12 -19.37
CA ASP A 21 7.37 3.86 -20.55
C ASP A 21 7.90 5.26 -20.19
N GLU A 22 7.37 5.88 -19.12
CA GLU A 22 7.85 7.17 -18.62
C GLU A 22 9.22 7.11 -17.94
N ARG A 23 9.60 5.97 -17.33
CA ARG A 23 10.76 5.88 -16.41
C ARG A 23 12.10 6.23 -17.08
N PRO A 24 12.43 5.79 -18.32
CA PRO A 24 13.71 6.12 -18.93
C PRO A 24 13.92 7.64 -19.08
N ARG A 25 12.89 8.35 -19.55
CA ARG A 25 12.95 9.81 -19.73
C ARG A 25 13.05 10.55 -18.40
N ALA A 26 12.31 10.11 -17.39
CA ALA A 26 12.40 10.69 -16.05
C ALA A 26 13.79 10.49 -15.43
N LEU A 27 14.44 9.36 -15.69
CA LEU A 27 15.82 9.11 -15.24
C LEU A 27 16.85 9.98 -15.97
N GLU A 28 16.67 10.21 -17.27
CA GLU A 28 17.49 11.18 -18.03
C GLU A 28 17.37 12.59 -17.44
N ALA A 29 16.14 13.01 -17.13
CA ALA A 29 15.88 14.30 -16.48
C ALA A 29 16.55 14.39 -15.09
N LEU A 30 16.67 13.29 -14.33
CA LEU A 30 17.42 13.31 -13.06
C LEU A 30 18.87 13.74 -13.26
N THR A 31 19.51 13.23 -14.31
CA THR A 31 20.91 13.55 -14.62
C THR A 31 21.05 15.02 -15.01
N GLU A 32 20.11 15.54 -15.79
CA GLU A 32 20.04 16.95 -16.16
C GLU A 32 19.89 17.85 -14.91
N PHE A 33 18.91 17.55 -14.04
CA PHE A 33 18.71 18.31 -12.80
C PHE A 33 19.94 18.33 -11.89
N LEU A 34 20.63 17.19 -11.73
CA LEU A 34 21.85 17.12 -10.94
C LEU A 34 22.96 17.98 -11.54
N SER A 35 23.09 17.99 -12.87
CA SER A 35 24.10 18.80 -13.57
C SER A 35 23.83 20.31 -13.49
N GLU A 36 22.57 20.72 -13.50
CA GLU A 36 22.18 22.13 -13.52
C GLU A 36 22.09 22.75 -12.12
N ARG A 37 21.84 21.93 -11.08
CA ARG A 37 21.48 22.40 -9.73
C ARG A 37 22.43 21.94 -8.64
N GLY A 38 23.73 21.91 -8.93
CA GLY A 38 24.78 21.68 -7.94
C GLY A 38 24.75 20.28 -7.32
N GLY A 39 24.34 19.28 -8.10
CA GLY A 39 24.30 17.88 -7.72
C GLY A 39 25.61 17.12 -8.00
N GLU A 40 26.74 17.79 -8.23
CA GLU A 40 27.98 17.13 -8.72
C GLU A 40 28.56 16.10 -7.73
N ALA A 41 28.17 16.19 -6.45
CA ALA A 41 28.55 15.23 -5.42
C ALA A 41 27.66 13.96 -5.39
N VAL A 42 26.56 13.92 -6.14
CA VAL A 42 25.64 12.78 -6.22
C VAL A 42 26.08 11.85 -7.33
N THR A 43 26.42 10.61 -6.99
CA THR A 43 26.73 9.55 -7.96
C THR A 43 25.53 8.62 -8.09
N LEU A 44 25.02 8.45 -9.32
CA LEU A 44 23.92 7.53 -9.63
C LEU A 44 24.48 6.17 -10.08
N ASP A 45 24.88 5.32 -9.13
CA ASP A 45 25.48 4.00 -9.40
C ASP A 45 24.50 2.81 -9.20
N GLU A 46 23.21 3.12 -9.06
CA GLU A 46 22.13 2.17 -8.78
C GLU A 46 22.30 1.40 -7.45
N SER A 47 23.15 1.89 -6.54
CA SER A 47 23.26 1.34 -5.18
C SER A 47 22.25 1.95 -4.23
N VAL A 48 21.92 1.24 -3.15
CA VAL A 48 21.13 1.80 -2.05
C VAL A 48 21.81 3.00 -1.41
N ASP A 49 23.13 2.97 -1.26
CA ASP A 49 23.92 4.03 -0.62
C ASP A 49 23.84 5.35 -1.38
N SER A 50 23.71 5.30 -2.72
CA SER A 50 23.52 6.50 -3.56
C SER A 50 22.25 7.28 -3.26
N LEU A 51 21.23 6.65 -2.65
CA LEU A 51 19.97 7.30 -2.30
C LEU A 51 20.14 8.36 -1.19
N VAL A 52 21.16 8.23 -0.33
CA VAL A 52 21.41 9.18 0.76
C VAL A 52 21.87 10.56 0.25
N PRO A 53 22.97 10.68 -0.54
CA PRO A 53 23.36 11.97 -1.09
C PRO A 53 22.31 12.51 -2.07
N LEU A 54 21.62 11.64 -2.82
CA LEU A 54 20.53 12.04 -3.69
C LEU A 54 19.38 12.69 -2.90
N TRP A 55 18.89 12.04 -1.85
CA TRP A 55 17.79 12.57 -1.05
C TRP A 55 18.17 13.88 -0.36
N ARG A 56 19.42 14.01 0.12
CA ARG A 56 19.92 15.27 0.66
C ARG A 56 19.86 16.40 -0.37
N TRP A 57 20.28 16.14 -1.61
CA TRP A 57 20.17 17.11 -2.71
C TRP A 57 18.72 17.46 -3.02
N VAL A 58 17.83 16.46 -3.14
CA VAL A 58 16.38 16.67 -3.38
C VAL A 58 15.80 17.64 -2.35
N LYS A 59 16.04 17.39 -1.05
CA LYS A 59 15.54 18.27 0.02
C LYS A 59 15.99 19.72 -0.10
N SER A 60 17.13 19.97 -0.74
CA SER A 60 17.66 21.34 -0.92
C SER A 60 17.06 22.09 -2.11
N VAL A 61 16.41 21.38 -3.05
CA VAL A 61 15.89 21.94 -4.30
C VAL A 61 14.37 21.89 -4.43
N LEU A 62 13.67 21.12 -3.60
CA LEU A 62 12.20 21.07 -3.63
C LEU A 62 11.58 22.40 -3.18
N THR A 63 10.47 22.78 -3.84
CA THR A 63 9.74 24.03 -3.62
C THR A 63 8.23 23.83 -3.61
N GLU A 64 7.52 24.69 -2.87
CA GLU A 64 6.05 24.74 -2.86
C GLU A 64 5.49 25.24 -4.20
N GLN A 65 4.27 24.82 -4.51
CA GLN A 65 3.51 25.38 -5.61
C GLN A 65 3.13 26.84 -5.30
N GLU A 66 3.49 27.77 -6.18
CA GLU A 66 3.04 29.16 -6.11
C GLU A 66 1.55 29.29 -6.47
N ALA A 67 0.87 30.27 -5.89
CA ALA A 67 -0.54 30.55 -6.18
C ALA A 67 -0.77 30.79 -7.69
N GLY A 68 -1.52 29.90 -8.34
CA GLY A 68 -1.87 29.97 -9.76
C GLY A 68 -0.95 29.19 -10.71
N ALA A 69 0.18 28.66 -10.23
CA ALA A 69 1.04 27.77 -11.02
C ALA A 69 0.50 26.34 -10.96
N THR A 70 -0.32 25.93 -11.94
CA THR A 70 -0.85 24.56 -11.99
C THR A 70 -0.15 23.74 -13.06
N LEU A 71 0.26 22.53 -12.71
CA LEU A 71 0.71 21.55 -13.71
C LEU A 71 -0.53 21.03 -14.46
N PRO A 72 -0.60 21.17 -15.80
CA PRO A 72 -1.69 20.58 -16.56
C PRO A 72 -1.76 19.08 -16.31
N GLU A 73 -2.96 18.55 -16.13
CA GLU A 73 -3.15 17.11 -15.83
C GLU A 73 -2.59 16.22 -16.94
N SER A 74 -2.55 16.69 -18.20
CA SER A 74 -1.93 15.97 -19.32
C SER A 74 -0.41 15.79 -19.18
N ASP A 75 0.23 16.70 -18.45
CA ASP A 75 1.69 16.79 -18.32
C ASP A 75 2.16 16.19 -16.98
N ALA A 76 1.21 15.81 -16.12
CA ALA A 76 1.49 15.14 -14.86
C ALA A 76 1.91 13.68 -15.08
N PRO A 77 2.96 13.20 -14.39
CA PRO A 77 3.36 11.80 -14.43
C PRO A 77 2.19 10.86 -14.08
N SER A 78 2.15 9.68 -14.71
CA SER A 78 1.09 8.68 -14.51
C SER A 78 0.76 8.38 -13.04
N TRP A 79 1.77 8.29 -12.16
CA TRP A 79 1.57 8.05 -10.73
C TRP A 79 0.80 9.16 -10.02
N LEU A 80 0.97 10.41 -10.44
CA LEU A 80 0.26 11.57 -9.90
C LEU A 80 -1.12 11.71 -10.56
N ARG A 81 -1.17 11.49 -11.87
CA ARG A 81 -2.38 11.60 -12.69
C ARG A 81 -3.46 10.60 -12.27
N TYR A 82 -3.05 9.36 -11.96
CA TYR A 82 -3.96 8.28 -11.58
C TYR A 82 -4.11 8.06 -10.06
N GLY A 83 -3.18 8.61 -9.26
CA GLY A 83 -3.15 8.45 -7.79
C GLY A 83 -4.30 9.14 -7.05
N ILE A 84 -4.44 8.82 -5.76
CA ILE A 84 -5.43 9.42 -4.85
C ILE A 84 -4.75 10.56 -4.07
N GLY A 85 -5.39 11.72 -3.95
CA GLY A 85 -4.90 12.83 -3.15
C GLY A 85 -5.06 14.20 -3.81
N THR A 86 -5.50 15.16 -3.00
CA THR A 86 -5.76 16.57 -3.29
C THR A 86 -4.51 17.36 -3.68
N GLU A 87 -4.76 18.45 -4.43
CA GLU A 87 -3.88 19.52 -4.94
C GLU A 87 -2.35 19.37 -4.82
N PRO A 88 -1.59 19.56 -5.92
CA PRO A 88 -0.14 19.54 -5.84
C PRO A 88 0.33 20.66 -4.91
N THR A 89 0.88 20.29 -3.75
CA THR A 89 1.61 21.21 -2.87
C THR A 89 3.03 21.48 -3.38
N LEU A 90 3.51 20.63 -4.28
CA LEU A 90 4.81 20.72 -4.93
C LEU A 90 4.71 21.54 -6.21
N SER A 91 5.70 22.39 -6.48
CA SER A 91 5.81 23.06 -7.76
C SER A 91 5.90 22.07 -8.93
N PRO A 92 5.51 22.44 -10.17
CA PRO A 92 5.64 21.57 -11.34
C PRO A 92 7.04 20.97 -11.52
N GLU A 93 8.07 21.76 -11.24
CA GLU A 93 9.46 21.31 -11.25
C GLU A 93 9.76 20.30 -10.14
N SER A 94 9.27 20.55 -8.92
CA SER A 94 9.41 19.60 -7.81
C SER A 94 8.70 18.27 -8.11
N VAL A 95 7.57 18.29 -8.83
CA VAL A 95 6.91 17.08 -9.33
C VAL A 95 7.82 16.32 -10.31
N ALA A 96 8.46 17.02 -11.25
CA ALA A 96 9.40 16.40 -12.19
C ALA A 96 10.62 15.79 -11.48
N ILE A 97 11.18 16.48 -10.49
CA ILE A 97 12.28 15.95 -9.65
C ILE A 97 11.83 14.71 -8.88
N VAL A 98 10.63 14.73 -8.28
CA VAL A 98 10.07 13.57 -7.57
C VAL A 98 9.87 12.37 -8.52
N ASP A 99 9.36 12.60 -9.74
CA ASP A 99 9.20 11.54 -10.74
C ASP A 99 10.54 10.95 -11.19
N ALA A 100 11.55 11.79 -11.35
CA ALA A 100 12.92 11.40 -11.66
C ALA A 100 13.54 10.54 -10.54
N VAL A 101 13.32 10.91 -9.28
CA VAL A 101 13.76 10.16 -8.10
C VAL A 101 13.02 8.83 -7.95
N ILE A 102 11.70 8.80 -8.20
CA ILE A 102 10.92 7.54 -8.24
C ILE A 102 11.51 6.60 -9.29
N SER A 103 11.87 7.11 -10.46
CA SER A 103 12.44 6.31 -11.55
C SER A 103 13.83 5.76 -11.20
N TYR A 104 14.66 6.54 -10.50
CA TYR A 104 15.93 6.05 -9.98
C TYR A 104 15.75 5.01 -8.85
N LEU A 105 14.82 5.22 -7.93
CA LEU A 105 14.47 4.25 -6.89
C LEU A 105 14.03 2.91 -7.52
N CYS A 106 13.23 2.96 -8.59
CA CYS A 106 12.86 1.76 -9.34
C CYS A 106 14.10 0.98 -9.81
N ARG A 107 15.11 1.66 -10.39
CA ARG A 107 16.36 1.02 -10.82
C ARG A 107 17.14 0.39 -9.67
N VAL A 108 17.29 1.12 -8.56
CA VAL A 108 17.99 0.62 -7.37
C VAL A 108 17.33 -0.66 -6.85
N VAL A 109 15.99 -0.67 -6.73
CA VAL A 109 15.26 -1.84 -6.23
C VAL A 109 15.24 -2.99 -7.24
N GLU A 110 15.05 -2.73 -8.53
CA GLU A 110 15.14 -3.74 -9.60
C GLU A 110 16.51 -4.44 -9.61
N ARG A 111 17.59 -3.67 -9.43
CA ARG A 111 18.95 -4.19 -9.36
C ARG A 111 19.18 -5.03 -8.11
N GLY A 112 18.65 -4.57 -6.97
CA GLY A 112 18.76 -5.26 -5.68
C GLY A 112 17.91 -6.54 -5.60
N ALA A 113 16.76 -6.59 -6.27
CA ALA A 113 15.82 -7.70 -6.26
C ALA A 113 15.59 -8.25 -7.69
N PRO A 114 16.57 -8.96 -8.29
CA PRO A 114 16.55 -9.34 -9.71
C PRO A 114 15.45 -10.34 -10.10
N ARG A 115 14.79 -10.98 -9.12
CA ARG A 115 13.65 -11.87 -9.34
C ARG A 115 12.32 -11.13 -9.39
N ALA A 116 12.26 -9.92 -8.83
CA ALA A 116 11.02 -9.16 -8.77
C ALA A 116 10.57 -8.72 -10.17
N ARG A 117 9.27 -8.65 -10.38
CA ARG A 117 8.65 -8.30 -11.67
C ARG A 117 7.56 -7.27 -11.48
N TRP A 118 7.49 -6.33 -12.42
CA TRP A 118 6.39 -5.38 -12.48
C TRP A 118 5.09 -6.09 -12.82
N ARG A 119 4.05 -5.77 -12.08
CA ARG A 119 2.68 -6.20 -12.37
C ARG A 119 1.68 -5.16 -11.88
N VAL A 120 0.42 -5.37 -12.25
CA VAL A 120 -0.70 -4.62 -11.69
C VAL A 120 -0.94 -5.17 -10.28
N GLY A 121 -0.93 -4.27 -9.29
CA GLY A 121 -1.21 -4.57 -7.90
C GLY A 121 -2.60 -5.18 -7.78
N HIS A 122 -2.64 -6.33 -7.14
CA HIS A 122 -3.88 -7.07 -6.98
C HIS A 122 -3.77 -8.00 -5.79
N HIS A 123 -4.61 -7.75 -4.80
CA HIS A 123 -4.80 -8.64 -3.68
C HIS A 123 -6.24 -9.15 -3.66
N ARG A 124 -6.44 -10.31 -3.03
CA ARG A 124 -7.77 -10.89 -2.80
C ARG A 124 -8.56 -10.14 -1.72
N ILE A 125 -7.87 -9.39 -0.86
CA ILE A 125 -8.47 -8.53 0.18
C ILE A 125 -9.20 -7.35 -0.47
N LYS A 126 -10.47 -7.18 -0.11
CA LYS A 126 -11.29 -6.02 -0.48
C LYS A 126 -10.67 -4.76 0.14
N SER A 127 -10.55 -3.70 -0.65
CA SER A 127 -9.88 -2.44 -0.26
C SER A 127 -8.35 -2.51 -0.13
N TYR A 128 -7.70 -3.49 -0.78
CA TYR A 128 -6.24 -3.48 -0.92
C TYR A 128 -5.72 -2.13 -1.43
N MET A 129 -4.86 -1.50 -0.63
CA MET A 129 -4.44 -0.11 -0.84
C MET A 129 -3.74 0.11 -2.20
N TRP A 130 -3.06 -0.92 -2.73
CA TRP A 130 -2.36 -0.84 -4.02
C TRP A 130 -3.10 -1.51 -5.17
N GLN A 131 -4.40 -1.77 -5.00
CA GLN A 131 -5.23 -2.31 -6.08
C GLN A 131 -5.11 -1.43 -7.33
N ASN A 132 -4.86 -2.07 -8.47
CA ASN A 132 -4.66 -1.46 -9.79
C ASN A 132 -3.40 -0.58 -9.97
N HIS A 133 -2.56 -0.42 -8.95
CA HIS A 133 -1.34 0.38 -9.06
C HIS A 133 -0.20 -0.41 -9.75
N PRO A 134 0.79 0.27 -10.34
CA PRO A 134 2.06 -0.35 -10.67
C PRO A 134 2.77 -0.82 -9.39
N VAL A 135 3.02 -2.13 -9.28
CA VAL A 135 3.78 -2.71 -8.17
C VAL A 135 4.93 -3.57 -8.68
N LEU A 136 6.03 -3.56 -7.94
CA LEU A 136 7.12 -4.51 -8.10
C LEU A 136 6.89 -5.66 -7.11
N ALA A 137 6.91 -6.89 -7.59
CA ALA A 137 6.50 -8.03 -6.78
C ALA A 137 7.41 -9.24 -6.93
N SER A 138 7.59 -9.99 -5.85
CA SER A 138 8.32 -11.27 -5.79
C SER A 138 7.81 -12.08 -4.60
N ASP A 139 7.61 -13.39 -4.78
CA ASP A 139 7.34 -14.35 -3.70
C ASP A 139 6.30 -13.90 -2.63
N GLY A 140 5.15 -13.39 -3.07
CA GLY A 140 4.06 -12.94 -2.18
C GLY A 140 4.11 -11.47 -1.77
N GLU A 141 5.28 -10.83 -1.91
CA GLU A 141 5.46 -9.41 -1.62
C GLU A 141 5.06 -8.51 -2.81
N GLU A 142 4.43 -7.37 -2.50
CA GLU A 142 4.03 -6.34 -3.46
C GLU A 142 4.42 -4.95 -2.96
N VAL A 143 5.19 -4.22 -3.77
CA VAL A 143 5.70 -2.89 -3.40
C VAL A 143 5.29 -1.84 -4.42
N ALA A 144 4.52 -0.84 -3.99
CA ALA A 144 4.15 0.33 -4.78
C ALA A 144 5.21 1.46 -4.70
N LEU A 145 6.35 1.27 -5.37
CA LEU A 145 7.51 2.20 -5.29
C LEU A 145 7.17 3.66 -5.60
N ALA A 146 6.22 3.91 -6.52
CA ALA A 146 5.80 5.25 -6.90
C ALA A 146 5.15 6.05 -5.76
N GLN A 147 4.70 5.40 -4.70
CA GLN A 147 3.99 6.04 -3.59
C GLN A 147 4.91 6.44 -2.42
N MET A 148 6.19 6.03 -2.47
CA MET A 148 7.12 6.20 -1.35
C MET A 148 7.72 7.61 -1.23
N VAL A 149 8.01 8.22 -2.37
CA VAL A 149 8.69 9.53 -2.45
C VAL A 149 7.73 10.70 -2.24
N PRO A 150 6.52 10.73 -2.84
CA PRO A 150 5.66 11.92 -2.82
C PRO A 150 5.30 12.40 -1.41
N GLY A 151 4.91 11.50 -0.51
CA GLY A 151 4.56 11.88 0.87
C GLY A 151 5.72 12.52 1.63
N THR A 152 6.92 11.96 1.46
CA THR A 152 8.13 12.48 2.11
C THR A 152 8.55 13.83 1.50
N ALA A 153 8.43 13.99 0.18
CA ALA A 153 8.70 15.26 -0.50
C ALA A 153 7.75 16.38 -0.06
N ARG A 154 6.44 16.09 0.04
CA ARG A 154 5.45 17.06 0.53
C ARG A 154 5.73 17.47 1.98
N GLY A 155 5.96 16.50 2.86
CA GLY A 155 6.23 16.76 4.28
C GLY A 155 7.52 17.57 4.51
N GLN A 156 8.52 17.39 3.65
CA GLN A 156 9.75 18.19 3.65
C GLN A 156 9.46 19.64 3.28
N VAL A 157 8.69 19.85 2.21
CA VAL A 157 8.41 21.18 1.67
C VAL A 157 7.49 21.97 2.60
N SER A 158 6.43 21.36 3.12
CA SER A 158 5.48 21.98 4.05
C SER A 158 6.02 22.17 5.48
N GLY A 159 7.24 21.69 5.76
CA GLY A 159 7.85 21.69 7.09
C GLY A 159 7.11 20.83 8.14
N SER A 160 6.13 20.03 7.73
CA SER A 160 5.24 19.30 8.65
C SER A 160 5.89 18.04 9.21
N VAL A 161 6.80 17.40 8.45
CA VAL A 161 7.49 16.18 8.88
C VAL A 161 8.94 16.20 8.38
N PRO A 162 9.94 16.44 9.26
CA PRO A 162 11.34 16.33 8.89
C PRO A 162 11.67 14.91 8.39
N SER A 163 12.27 14.79 7.22
CA SER A 163 12.79 13.51 6.73
C SER A 163 14.28 13.39 6.98
N ALA A 164 14.69 12.30 7.65
CA ALA A 164 16.09 11.90 7.73
C ALA A 164 16.70 11.72 6.33
N ASP A 165 17.99 12.04 6.18
CA ASP A 165 18.73 11.94 4.92
C ASP A 165 18.76 10.52 4.36
N ASP A 166 18.80 9.53 5.25
CA ASP A 166 18.96 8.12 4.93
C ASP A 166 17.62 7.35 4.91
N LYS A 167 16.49 8.03 5.12
CA LYS A 167 15.16 7.38 5.14
C LYS A 167 14.92 6.59 3.87
N LEU A 168 15.14 7.21 2.70
CA LEU A 168 14.91 6.58 1.40
C LEU A 168 15.81 5.34 1.19
N ALA A 169 17.08 5.43 1.61
CA ALA A 169 18.02 4.32 1.53
C ALA A 169 17.62 3.15 2.44
N ARG A 170 17.29 3.41 3.72
CA ARG A 170 16.83 2.36 4.64
C ARG A 170 15.57 1.68 4.16
N THR A 171 14.59 2.45 3.64
CA THR A 171 13.37 1.84 3.11
C THR A 171 13.64 1.04 1.85
N ALA A 172 14.50 1.51 0.93
CA ALA A 172 14.90 0.72 -0.24
C ALA A 172 15.61 -0.58 0.15
N ALA A 173 16.51 -0.56 1.13
CA ALA A 173 17.18 -1.76 1.64
C ALA A 173 16.18 -2.79 2.17
N ALA A 174 15.25 -2.36 3.03
CA ALA A 174 14.22 -3.24 3.61
C ALA A 174 13.32 -3.86 2.53
N LEU A 175 12.95 -3.09 1.49
CA LEU A 175 12.15 -3.61 0.39
C LEU A 175 12.92 -4.61 -0.49
N ILE A 176 14.20 -4.33 -0.76
CA ILE A 176 15.07 -5.26 -1.49
C ILE A 176 15.22 -6.57 -0.71
N GLU A 177 15.36 -6.48 0.60
CA GLU A 177 15.40 -7.65 1.48
C GLU A 177 14.08 -8.43 1.39
N ALA A 178 12.93 -7.79 1.62
CA ALA A 178 11.61 -8.43 1.52
C ALA A 178 11.37 -9.09 0.15
N LEU A 179 11.64 -8.37 -0.96
CA LEU A 179 11.49 -8.89 -2.32
C LEU A 179 12.45 -10.04 -2.66
N ASN A 180 13.55 -10.22 -1.93
CA ASN A 180 14.45 -11.35 -2.08
C ASN A 180 14.09 -12.54 -1.20
N GLY A 181 12.94 -12.52 -0.52
CA GLY A 181 12.56 -13.52 0.47
C GLY A 181 13.24 -13.31 1.83
N GLY A 182 13.62 -12.06 2.11
CA GLY A 182 14.21 -11.64 3.38
C GLY A 182 13.22 -11.85 4.51
N ASN A 183 13.50 -12.90 5.28
CA ASN A 183 12.79 -13.37 6.45
C ASN A 183 11.42 -14.02 6.20
N GLU A 184 11.44 -15.34 5.92
CA GLU A 184 10.39 -16.28 6.39
C GLU A 184 10.17 -16.18 7.93
N ASP A 185 11.03 -15.45 8.65
CA ASP A 185 10.94 -15.11 10.08
C ASP A 185 10.49 -13.65 10.36
N MET A 186 9.91 -12.93 9.38
CA MET A 186 8.97 -11.87 9.75
C MET A 186 7.72 -12.61 10.22
N VAL A 187 7.75 -12.97 11.50
CA VAL A 187 6.59 -13.25 12.34
C VAL A 187 5.47 -12.39 11.77
N ALA A 188 4.48 -13.02 11.12
CA ALA A 188 3.21 -12.38 10.85
C ALA A 188 2.86 -11.71 12.16
N GLU A 189 2.93 -10.37 12.24
CA GLU A 189 2.68 -9.62 13.47
C GLU A 189 1.37 -10.16 14.02
N ASP A 190 1.40 -10.98 15.09
CA ASP A 190 0.38 -11.94 15.50
C ASP A 190 -1.02 -11.53 15.02
N GLU A 191 -1.33 -11.81 13.74
CA GLU A 191 -2.58 -11.31 13.18
C GLU A 191 -3.63 -12.14 13.90
N PRO A 192 -4.50 -11.48 14.70
CA PRO A 192 -5.39 -12.22 15.56
C PRO A 192 -6.26 -13.08 14.66
N ILE A 193 -6.38 -14.36 15.01
CA ILE A 193 -7.19 -15.34 14.26
C ILE A 193 -8.61 -14.79 14.02
N VAL A 194 -9.07 -13.95 14.95
CA VAL A 194 -10.36 -13.26 14.94
C VAL A 194 -10.17 -11.84 15.46
N GLU A 195 -10.76 -10.87 14.76
CA GLU A 195 -11.00 -9.53 15.28
C GLU A 195 -12.51 -9.26 15.30
N VAL A 196 -12.99 -8.55 16.33
CA VAL A 196 -14.42 -8.21 16.45
C VAL A 196 -14.59 -6.71 16.70
N GLU A 197 -15.28 -6.03 15.77
CA GLU A 197 -15.61 -4.61 15.86
C GLU A 197 -17.11 -4.40 16.11
N ASP A 198 -17.45 -3.38 16.91
CA ASP A 198 -18.84 -2.98 17.12
C ASP A 198 -19.22 -1.89 16.12
N LEU A 199 -20.15 -2.19 15.21
CA LEU A 199 -20.60 -1.24 14.19
C LEU A 199 -21.68 -0.28 14.71
N ALA A 200 -21.94 -0.30 16.03
CA ALA A 200 -22.97 0.46 16.74
C ALA A 200 -24.41 0.05 16.38
N ASP A 201 -25.37 0.60 17.12
CA ASP A 201 -26.81 0.36 16.92
C ASP A 201 -27.32 1.08 15.67
N ASP A 202 -27.80 0.32 14.70
CA ASP A 202 -28.58 0.82 13.56
C ASP A 202 -30.08 0.76 13.90
N GLU A 203 -30.81 1.87 13.76
CA GLU A 203 -32.23 1.97 14.11
C GLU A 203 -33.14 0.96 13.38
N LEU A 204 -32.69 0.39 12.25
CA LEU A 204 -33.42 -0.59 11.45
C LEU A 204 -32.94 -2.03 11.64
N ARG A 205 -31.69 -2.23 12.06
CA ARG A 205 -31.03 -3.56 12.12
C ARG A 205 -30.64 -4.01 13.52
N GLY A 206 -30.69 -3.11 14.50
CA GLY A 206 -30.17 -3.35 15.85
C GLY A 206 -28.64 -3.40 15.87
N ARG A 207 -28.07 -3.77 17.03
CA ARG A 207 -26.63 -3.88 17.23
C ARG A 207 -26.04 -4.97 16.34
N GLU A 208 -25.08 -4.57 15.51
CA GLU A 208 -24.36 -5.45 14.60
C GLU A 208 -22.86 -5.40 14.92
N LEU A 209 -22.25 -6.57 15.03
CA LEU A 209 -20.83 -6.76 15.25
C LEU A 209 -20.20 -7.33 13.98
N GLU A 210 -19.06 -6.79 13.58
CA GLU A 210 -18.25 -7.33 12.49
C GLU A 210 -17.25 -8.33 13.08
N VAL A 211 -17.12 -9.49 12.45
CA VAL A 211 -16.10 -10.49 12.78
C VAL A 211 -15.21 -10.66 11.56
N SER A 212 -13.96 -10.28 11.71
CA SER A 212 -12.91 -10.44 10.70
C SER A 212 -12.08 -11.66 11.05
N LEU A 213 -12.00 -12.62 10.12
CA LEU A 213 -11.23 -13.85 10.27
C LEU A 213 -9.92 -13.73 9.50
N ARG A 214 -8.85 -14.27 10.08
CA ARG A 214 -7.57 -14.37 9.37
C ARG A 214 -7.68 -15.19 8.09
N GLU A 215 -6.95 -14.77 7.08
CA GLU A 215 -7.05 -15.27 5.71
C GLU A 215 -6.78 -16.79 5.59
N ASP A 216 -5.79 -17.31 6.32
CA ASP A 216 -5.46 -18.75 6.36
C ASP A 216 -6.64 -19.61 6.86
N ILE A 217 -7.33 -19.18 7.91
CA ILE A 217 -8.52 -19.86 8.46
C ILE A 217 -9.61 -19.99 7.40
N VAL A 218 -9.85 -18.91 6.66
CA VAL A 218 -10.92 -18.84 5.68
C VAL A 218 -10.62 -19.71 4.46
N HIS A 219 -9.36 -19.72 4.02
CA HIS A 219 -8.94 -20.44 2.84
C HIS A 219 -8.74 -21.94 3.09
N GLU A 220 -8.03 -22.29 4.16
CA GLU A 220 -7.64 -23.67 4.46
C GLU A 220 -8.75 -24.41 5.21
N HIS A 221 -9.52 -23.67 6.04
CA HIS A 221 -10.55 -24.24 6.90
C HIS A 221 -11.97 -23.72 6.57
N ASN A 222 -12.26 -23.36 5.32
CA ASN A 222 -13.59 -22.88 4.88
C ASN A 222 -14.77 -23.77 5.33
N ARG A 223 -14.56 -25.10 5.37
CA ARG A 223 -15.58 -26.05 5.87
C ARG A 223 -15.83 -25.90 7.38
N VAL A 224 -14.80 -25.59 8.16
CA VAL A 224 -14.90 -25.29 9.60
C VAL A 224 -15.66 -23.98 9.78
N VAL A 225 -15.28 -22.91 9.07
CA VAL A 225 -15.97 -21.61 9.09
C VAL A 225 -17.45 -21.76 8.74
N GLY A 226 -17.78 -22.56 7.72
CA GLY A 226 -19.18 -22.85 7.37
C GLY A 226 -19.98 -23.58 8.46
N ARG A 227 -19.32 -24.38 9.31
CA ARG A 227 -19.95 -25.01 10.49
C ARG A 227 -20.06 -24.02 11.66
N MET A 228 -19.03 -23.21 11.87
CA MET A 228 -19.01 -22.14 12.86
C MET A 228 -20.18 -21.18 12.67
N ILE A 229 -20.40 -20.68 11.45
CA ILE A 229 -21.55 -19.82 11.12
C ILE A 229 -22.89 -20.49 11.44
N LYS A 230 -23.00 -21.80 11.20
CA LYS A 230 -24.23 -22.55 11.52
C LYS A 230 -24.43 -22.69 13.03
N ALA A 231 -23.36 -22.95 13.77
CA ALA A 231 -23.39 -23.04 15.23
C ALA A 231 -23.73 -21.68 15.86
N LEU A 232 -23.09 -20.60 15.41
CA LEU A 232 -23.32 -19.24 15.90
C LEU A 232 -24.78 -18.80 15.70
N LYS A 233 -25.43 -19.23 14.61
CA LYS A 233 -26.87 -18.99 14.37
C LYS A 233 -27.81 -19.71 15.33
N GLN A 234 -27.33 -20.68 16.10
CA GLN A 234 -28.13 -21.42 17.10
C GLN A 234 -27.93 -20.87 18.51
N GLU A 235 -27.03 -19.90 18.70
CA GLU A 235 -26.72 -19.34 20.01
C GLU A 235 -27.81 -18.37 20.49
N ASP A 236 -28.18 -18.48 21.76
CA ASP A 236 -29.14 -17.57 22.39
C ASP A 236 -28.56 -16.14 22.43
N GLY A 237 -29.32 -15.19 21.87
CA GLY A 237 -28.91 -13.78 21.76
C GLY A 237 -28.35 -13.40 20.40
N ILE A 238 -28.11 -14.36 19.49
CA ILE A 238 -27.77 -14.10 18.09
C ILE A 238 -29.04 -14.11 17.24
N THR A 239 -29.33 -13.00 16.58
CA THR A 239 -30.54 -12.87 15.74
C THR A 239 -30.24 -13.08 14.26
N ARG A 240 -29.00 -12.81 13.84
CA ARG A 240 -28.59 -12.94 12.44
C ARG A 240 -27.08 -13.12 12.33
N VAL A 241 -26.67 -13.97 11.38
CA VAL A 241 -25.27 -14.06 10.93
C VAL A 241 -25.25 -14.08 9.41
N ILE A 242 -24.59 -13.11 8.81
CA ILE A 242 -24.39 -12.99 7.37
C ILE A 242 -22.90 -13.05 7.10
N ARG A 243 -22.51 -13.80 6.06
CA ARG A 243 -21.15 -13.72 5.53
C ARG A 243 -21.16 -12.63 4.48
N GLU A 244 -20.55 -11.48 4.78
CA GLU A 244 -20.47 -10.36 3.85
C GLU A 244 -19.38 -10.62 2.81
N ASP A 245 -18.25 -11.17 3.25
CA ASP A 245 -17.13 -11.54 2.39
C ASP A 245 -16.51 -12.88 2.83
N HIS A 246 -15.44 -13.32 2.16
CA HIS A 246 -14.70 -14.52 2.52
C HIS A 246 -14.24 -14.46 3.98
N GLU A 247 -13.70 -13.33 4.45
CA GLU A 247 -13.14 -13.16 5.80
C GLU A 247 -14.09 -12.49 6.79
N VAL A 248 -15.15 -11.83 6.31
CA VAL A 248 -15.99 -10.96 7.14
C VAL A 248 -17.37 -11.56 7.39
N LEU A 249 -17.77 -11.63 8.66
CA LEU A 249 -19.11 -11.98 9.11
C LEU A 249 -19.77 -10.79 9.81
N LEU A 250 -21.01 -10.49 9.45
CA LEU A 250 -21.86 -9.57 10.19
C LEU A 250 -22.78 -10.35 11.13
N VAL A 251 -22.72 -10.03 12.42
CA VAL A 251 -23.43 -10.73 13.48
C VAL A 251 -24.35 -9.73 14.20
N ALA A 252 -25.66 -9.87 13.98
CA ALA A 252 -26.64 -9.09 14.72
C ALA A 252 -26.99 -9.79 16.04
N THR A 253 -26.95 -9.05 17.14
CA THR A 253 -27.12 -9.58 18.49
C THR A 253 -28.00 -8.67 19.34
N THR A 254 -28.71 -9.25 20.31
CA THR A 254 -29.51 -8.48 21.29
C THR A 254 -28.72 -8.08 22.53
N ASP A 255 -27.68 -8.83 22.87
CA ASP A 255 -27.06 -8.80 24.20
C ASP A 255 -25.59 -9.23 24.23
N TRP A 256 -25.02 -9.73 23.13
CA TRP A 256 -23.61 -10.12 23.11
C TRP A 256 -22.70 -8.89 23.03
N SER A 257 -21.62 -8.90 23.81
CA SER A 257 -20.52 -7.96 23.67
C SER A 257 -19.54 -8.41 22.58
N THR A 258 -18.70 -7.48 22.13
CA THR A 258 -17.53 -7.77 21.28
C THR A 258 -16.67 -8.87 21.90
N ASP A 259 -16.35 -8.76 23.18
CA ASP A 259 -15.51 -9.74 23.89
C ASP A 259 -16.13 -11.13 23.93
N ARG A 260 -17.44 -11.24 24.21
CA ARG A 260 -18.14 -12.53 24.22
C ARG A 260 -18.15 -13.18 22.84
N LEU A 261 -18.40 -12.39 21.80
CA LEU A 261 -18.39 -12.88 20.43
C LEU A 261 -16.98 -13.31 20.02
N HIS A 262 -15.97 -12.53 20.37
CA HIS A 262 -14.57 -12.85 20.12
C HIS A 262 -14.17 -14.18 20.81
N GLU A 263 -14.42 -14.32 22.11
CA GLU A 263 -14.11 -15.54 22.86
C GLU A 263 -14.80 -16.78 22.26
N TRP A 264 -16.07 -16.65 21.87
CA TRP A 264 -16.81 -17.75 21.27
C TRP A 264 -16.22 -18.17 19.92
N VAL A 265 -15.93 -17.21 19.04
CA VAL A 265 -15.39 -17.49 17.69
C VAL A 265 -13.97 -18.04 17.79
N ALA A 266 -13.12 -17.43 18.61
CA ALA A 266 -11.75 -17.89 18.84
C ALA A 266 -11.73 -19.31 19.42
N GLY A 267 -12.53 -19.59 20.45
CA GLY A 267 -12.63 -20.92 21.04
C GLY A 267 -13.16 -21.98 20.07
N TYR A 268 -14.14 -21.63 19.24
CA TYR A 268 -14.64 -22.55 18.21
C TYR A 268 -13.55 -22.91 17.20
N LEU A 269 -12.77 -21.93 16.75
CA LEU A 269 -11.69 -22.14 15.80
C LEU A 269 -10.56 -22.96 16.43
N GLU A 270 -10.13 -22.64 17.65
CA GLU A 270 -9.10 -23.39 18.37
C GLU A 270 -9.46 -24.89 18.54
N GLU A 271 -10.72 -25.20 18.79
CA GLU A 271 -11.17 -26.59 18.94
C GLU A 271 -11.23 -27.38 17.61
N ASN A 272 -11.44 -26.68 16.49
CA ASN A 272 -11.85 -27.29 15.21
C ASN A 272 -10.84 -27.09 14.07
N VAL A 273 -9.88 -26.20 14.24
CA VAL A 273 -8.71 -25.98 13.40
C VAL A 273 -7.54 -26.63 14.15
N ARG A 274 -7.17 -27.84 13.71
CA ARG A 274 -5.96 -28.51 14.18
C ARG A 274 -4.92 -28.45 13.08
N ASP A 275 -3.66 -28.23 13.46
CA ASP A 275 -2.47 -28.43 12.61
C ASP A 275 -2.48 -29.80 11.91
#